data_AF-A0A966NSQ7-F1
#
_entry.id   AF-A0A966NSQ7-F1
#
_cell.length_a   1.000
_cell.length_b   1.000
_cell.length_c   1.000
_cell.angle_alpha   90.00
_cell.angle_beta   90.00
_cell.angle_gamma   90.00
#
_symmetry.space_group_name_H-M   'P 1'
#
loop_
_entity.id
_entity.type
_entity.pdbx_description
1 polymer ?
#
loop_
_entity_poly.entity_id
_entity_poly.type
_entity_poly.pdbx_seq_one_letter_code
_entity_poly.pdbx_strand_id
1 'polypeptide(L)'
;AKDPARNTQLHEVCSVILESFRRLSLYLKPVLPNLVSQVEIFLAIPAMQWQDINTPLKSSSPIAPYKHLMTRVEQTQLDELLKLNL
;
A
#
# COMPACT_ATOMS: atom_id res chain seq x y z
N ALA A 1 6.53 -14.31 -15.85
CA ALA A 1 7.13 -15.56 -15.34
C ALA A 1 6.21 -16.73 -15.71
N LYS A 2 6.72 -17.83 -16.28
CA LYS A 2 5.92 -18.94 -16.85
C LYS A 2 6.49 -20.32 -16.46
N ASP A 3 6.89 -20.48 -15.20
CA ASP A 3 7.30 -21.78 -14.67
C ASP A 3 6.37 -22.16 -13.51
N PRO A 4 5.40 -23.05 -13.74
CA PRO A 4 4.42 -23.45 -12.72
C PRO A 4 5.06 -24.02 -11.45
N ALA A 5 6.26 -24.61 -11.56
CA ALA A 5 6.95 -25.20 -10.42
C ALA A 5 7.41 -24.16 -9.38
N ARG A 6 7.51 -22.89 -9.78
CA ARG A 6 7.94 -21.78 -8.90
C ARG A 6 6.79 -20.94 -8.35
N ASN A 7 5.54 -21.30 -8.64
CA ASN A 7 4.38 -20.52 -8.21
C ASN A 7 4.29 -20.39 -6.69
N THR A 8 4.58 -21.45 -5.94
CA THR A 8 4.59 -21.43 -4.47
C THR A 8 5.63 -20.46 -3.93
N GLN A 9 6.88 -20.56 -4.41
CA GLN A 9 7.96 -19.66 -3.99
C GLN A 9 7.66 -18.20 -4.36
N LEU A 10 7.11 -17.95 -5.55
CA LEU A 10 6.70 -16.61 -5.95
C LEU A 10 5.62 -16.06 -5.02
N HIS A 11 4.62 -16.88 -4.69
CA HIS A 11 3.54 -16.49 -3.78
C HIS A 11 4.07 -16.14 -2.39
N GLU A 12 5.00 -16.94 -1.84
CA GLU A 12 5.65 -16.69 -0.56
C GLU A 12 6.39 -15.35 -0.55
N VAL A 13 7.25 -15.11 -1.55
CA VAL A 13 8.01 -13.86 -1.67
C VAL A 13 7.08 -12.65 -1.80
N CYS A 14 6.05 -12.74 -2.65
CA CYS A 14 5.05 -11.68 -2.79
C CYS A 14 4.29 -11.43 -1.48
N SER A 15 3.96 -12.47 -0.73
CA SER A 15 3.28 -12.35 0.57
C SER A 15 4.14 -11.62 1.60
N VAL A 16 5.44 -11.92 1.67
CA VAL A 16 6.40 -11.23 2.56
C VAL A 16 6.53 -9.75 2.18
N ILE A 17 6.57 -9.45 0.88
CA ILE A 17 6.64 -8.06 0.38
C ILE A 17 5.35 -7.30 0.74
N LEU A 18 4.17 -7.91 0.57
CA LEU A 18 2.90 -7.30 0.93
C LEU A 18 2.79 -7.00 2.43
N GLU A 19 3.23 -7.92 3.29
CA GLU A 19 3.29 -7.68 4.74
C GLU A 19 4.28 -6.56 5.08
N SER A 20 5.44 -6.53 4.43
CA SER A 20 6.42 -5.45 4.61
C SER A 20 5.84 -4.09 4.20
N PHE A 21 5.13 -4.06 3.06
CA PHE A 21 4.41 -2.87 2.59
C PHE A 21 3.35 -2.41 3.60
N ARG A 22 2.54 -3.33 4.16
CA ARG A 22 1.57 -3.02 5.21
C ARG A 22 2.23 -2.33 6.42
N ARG A 23 3.35 -2.86 6.90
CA ARG A 23 4.08 -2.30 8.05
C ARG A 23 4.63 -0.90 7.76
N LEU A 24 5.20 -0.70 6.56
CA LEU A 24 5.65 0.62 6.12
C LEU A 24 4.49 1.61 6.02
N SER A 25 3.35 1.20 5.46
CA SER A 25 2.14 2.03 5.41
C SER A 25 1.63 2.38 6.81
N LEU A 26 1.65 1.44 7.77
CA LEU A 26 1.28 1.72 9.16
C LEU A 26 2.18 2.82 9.76
N TYR A 27 3.49 2.75 9.55
CA TYR A 27 4.43 3.79 9.99
C TYR A 27 4.16 5.16 9.36
N LEU A 28 3.70 5.17 8.11
CA LEU A 28 3.37 6.39 7.37
C LEU A 28 1.97 6.94 7.70
N LYS A 29 1.11 6.21 8.43
CA LYS A 29 -0.28 6.62 8.70
C LYS A 29 -0.43 8.02 9.30
N PRO A 30 0.41 8.47 10.26
CA PRO A 30 0.32 9.84 10.78
C PRO A 30 0.68 10.93 9.78
N VAL A 31 1.45 10.59 8.74
CA VAL A 31 1.96 11.55 7.73
C VAL A 31 1.10 11.54 6.47
N LEU A 32 0.67 10.35 6.03
CA LEU A 32 -0.05 10.12 4.78
C LEU A 32 -1.38 9.36 5.01
N PRO A 33 -2.32 9.88 5.82
CA PRO A 33 -3.52 9.14 6.22
C PRO A 33 -4.41 8.73 5.03
N ASN A 34 -4.52 9.57 4.01
CA ASN A 34 -5.32 9.29 2.82
C ASN A 34 -4.73 8.16 1.96
N LEU A 35 -3.40 8.08 1.90
CA LEU A 35 -2.72 6.96 1.23
C LEU A 35 -3.00 5.66 1.97
N VAL A 36 -2.84 5.68 3.29
CA VAL A 36 -2.99 4.48 4.12
C VAL A 36 -4.42 3.96 4.10
N SER A 37 -5.44 4.82 4.04
CA SER A 37 -6.83 4.39 3.84
C SER A 37 -7.02 3.59 2.55
N GLN A 38 -6.39 4.00 1.45
CA GLN A 38 -6.42 3.23 0.20
C GLN A 38 -5.67 1.89 0.31
N VAL A 39 -4.57 1.87 1.07
CA VAL A 39 -3.83 0.64 1.36
C VAL A 39 -4.67 -0.33 2.19
N GLU A 40 -5.42 0.15 3.18
CA GLU A 40 -6.32 -0.65 4.02
C GLU A 40 -7.42 -1.31 3.17
N ILE A 41 -7.99 -0.56 2.21
CA ILE A 41 -8.95 -1.08 1.23
C ILE A 41 -8.29 -2.12 0.33
N PHE A 42 -7.10 -1.84 -0.20
CA PHE A 42 -6.37 -2.77 -1.07
C PHE A 42 -6.05 -4.09 -0.37
N LEU A 43 -5.58 -4.03 0.88
CA LEU A 43 -5.27 -5.21 1.69
C LEU A 43 -6.53 -5.88 2.27
N ALA A 44 -7.72 -5.31 2.06
CA ALA A 44 -9.00 -5.79 2.60
C ALA A 44 -8.99 -5.93 4.13
N ILE A 45 -8.41 -4.96 4.83
CA ILE A 45 -8.29 -4.92 6.29
C ILE A 45 -9.04 -3.71 6.88
N PRO A 46 -9.46 -3.78 8.17
CA PRO A 46 -9.95 -2.60 8.86
C PRO A 46 -8.87 -1.54 9.02
N ALA A 47 -9.28 -0.33 9.43
CA ALA A 47 -8.37 0.77 9.69
C ALA A 47 -7.32 0.40 10.74
N MET A 48 -6.05 0.39 10.34
CA MET A 48 -4.94 -0.06 11.18
C MET A 48 -4.68 0.88 12.35
N GLN A 49 -4.34 0.31 13.49
CA GLN A 49 -3.83 0.98 14.68
C GLN A 49 -2.37 0.59 14.91
N TRP A 50 -1.63 1.37 15.69
CA TRP A 50 -0.22 1.09 15.97
C TRP A 50 0.04 -0.32 16.52
N GLN A 51 -0.87 -0.84 17.34
CA GLN A 51 -0.79 -2.21 17.89
C GLN A 51 -0.87 -3.31 16.82
N ASP A 52 -1.46 -3.03 15.65
CA ASP A 52 -1.61 -3.99 14.55
C ASP A 52 -0.28 -4.29 13.85
N ILE A 53 0.82 -3.64 14.26
CA ILE A 53 2.17 -4.05 13.85
C ILE A 53 2.47 -5.51 14.21
N ASN A 54 1.83 -6.02 15.27
CA ASN A 54 1.96 -7.40 15.76
C ASN A 54 0.94 -8.37 15.14
N THR A 55 0.04 -7.87 14.31
CA THR A 55 -1.02 -8.66 13.65
C THR A 55 -0.72 -8.74 12.15
N PRO A 56 -0.03 -9.80 11.68
CA PRO A 56 0.32 -9.93 10.27
C PRO A 56 -0.89 -10.28 9.39
N LEU A 57 -0.76 -10.06 8.09
CA LEU A 57 -1.73 -10.54 7.09
C LEU A 57 -1.89 -12.06 7.16
N LYS A 58 -3.12 -12.53 6.88
CA LYS A 58 -3.47 -13.95 6.89
C LYS A 58 -3.82 -14.41 5.48
N SER A 59 -3.32 -15.58 5.09
CA SER A 59 -3.64 -16.18 3.78
C SER A 59 -5.12 -16.51 3.58
N SER A 60 -5.91 -16.59 4.66
CA SER A 60 -7.36 -16.81 4.61
C SER A 60 -8.15 -15.61 4.07
N SER A 61 -7.55 -14.41 4.03
CA SER A 61 -8.20 -13.17 3.64
C SER A 61 -7.55 -12.65 2.35
N PRO A 62 -8.21 -12.78 1.19
CA PRO A 62 -7.65 -12.31 -0.07
C PRO A 62 -7.61 -10.78 -0.12
N ILE A 63 -6.56 -10.24 -0.75
CA ILE A 63 -6.45 -8.81 -1.06
C ILE A 63 -7.43 -8.41 -2.18
N ALA A 64 -7.79 -7.14 -2.23
CA ALA A 64 -8.57 -6.57 -3.31
C ALA A 64 -7.69 -6.33 -4.57
N PRO A 65 -8.30 -6.19 -5.77
CA PRO A 65 -7.57 -5.76 -6.95
C PRO A 65 -6.87 -4.42 -6.73
N TYR A 66 -5.61 -4.32 -7.17
CA TYR A 66 -4.82 -3.12 -7.00
C TYR A 66 -5.42 -1.93 -7.77
N LYS A 67 -5.47 -0.77 -7.11
CA LYS A 67 -5.78 0.53 -7.70
C LYS A 67 -4.59 1.47 -7.45
N HIS A 68 -4.34 2.36 -8.41
CA HIS A 68 -3.21 3.27 -8.36
C HIS A 68 -3.30 4.21 -7.14
N LEU A 69 -2.30 4.14 -6.25
CA LEU A 69 -2.37 4.78 -4.93
C LEU A 69 -1.91 6.25 -4.91
N MET A 70 -0.93 6.61 -5.74
CA MET A 70 -0.36 7.96 -5.79
C MET A 70 0.14 8.27 -7.19
N THR A 71 -0.22 9.44 -7.71
CA THR A 71 0.37 9.99 -8.93
C THR A 71 1.67 10.72 -8.63
N ARG A 72 2.57 10.71 -9.59
CA ARG A 72 3.77 11.55 -9.56
C ARG A 72 3.33 13.02 -9.53
N VAL A 73 4.05 13.82 -8.75
CA VAL A 73 3.92 15.28 -8.77
C VAL A 73 4.76 15.81 -9.92
N GLU A 74 4.15 16.60 -10.79
CA GLU A 74 4.80 17.20 -11.95
C GLU A 74 5.05 18.71 -11.72
N GLN A 75 6.10 19.25 -12.34
CA GLN A 75 6.51 20.65 -12.15
C GLN A 75 5.39 21.64 -12.51
N THR A 76 4.62 21.34 -13.56
CA THR A 76 3.50 22.18 -14.00
C THR A 76 2.44 22.37 -12.93
N GLN A 77 2.20 21.36 -12.09
CA GLN A 77 1.24 21.44 -10.98
C GLN A 77 1.71 22.40 -9.89
N LEU A 78 3.03 22.46 -9.63
CA LEU A 78 3.61 23.45 -8.73
C LEU A 78 3.50 24.86 -9.31
N ASP A 79 3.80 25.02 -10.59
CA ASP A 79 3.76 26.32 -11.25
C ASP A 79 2.33 26.92 -11.24
N GLU A 80 1.31 26.09 -11.46
CA GLU A 80 -0.10 26.48 -11.34
C GLU A 80 -0.47 26.87 -9.90
N LEU A 81 -0.04 26.08 -8.91
CA LEU A 81 -0.28 26.38 -7.51
C LEU A 81 0.37 27.71 -7.08
N LEU A 82 1.58 28.01 -7.55
CA LEU A 82 2.25 29.28 -7.27
C LEU A 82 1.54 30.47 -7.93
N LYS A 83 1.09 30.33 -9.19
CA LYS A 83 0.36 31.40 -9.90
C LYS A 83 -0.97 31.76 -9.26
N LEU A 84 -1.66 30.81 -8.63
CA LEU A 84 -2.95 31.06 -7.96
C LEU A 84 -2.83 31.75 -6.61
N ASN A 85 -1.64 31.75 -6.00
CA ASN A 85 -1.38 32.29 -4.67
C ASN A 85 -0.46 33.53 -4.67
N LEU A 86 -0.14 34.06 -5.86
CA LEU A 86 0.58 35.31 -6.11
C LEU A 86 -0.36 36.31 -6.79
#